data_AF-A0A2S6T7C9-F1
#
_entry.id   AF-A0A2S6T7C9-F1
#
_cell.length_a   1.000
_cell.length_b   1.000
_cell.length_c   1.000
_cell.angle_alpha   90.00
_cell.angle_beta   90.00
_cell.angle_gamma   90.00
#
_symmetry.space_group_name_H-M   'P 1'
#
loop_
_entity.id
_entity.type
_entity.pdbx_description
1 polymer ?
#
loop_
_entity_poly.entity_id
_entity_poly.type
_entity_poly.pdbx_seq_one_letter_code
_entity_poly.pdbx_strand_id
1 'polypeptide(L)'
;MVSEVGMKAKVKTLIMVGAVGAILLLSYEVFYWWTHVYESDVRVQTDFTDISSRVNGKIAEIYVKEGDRVAKGTILLTLEHQSIKLNIESLRTDLDLERGNRESLVTERDAFKEELASKLATQREKITAFKVELKSAGDRLKIAEKDLKRVRVLVSKRLKPESALNSEEDKALVLEGRLASLRSQIKVARRELEQLKSTEREVDIINN
;
A
#
# COMPACT_ATOMS: atom_id res chain seq x y z
N MET A 1 80.19 -98.89 42.12
CA MET A 1 78.71 -98.93 41.97
C MET A 1 78.27 -97.56 41.46
N VAL A 2 77.92 -97.50 40.18
CA VAL A 2 77.73 -96.29 39.36
C VAL A 2 76.28 -96.30 38.88
N SER A 3 75.50 -95.21 39.09
CA SER A 3 74.42 -94.70 38.18
C SER A 3 73.11 -94.11 38.79
N GLU A 4 72.99 -93.67 40.04
CA GLU A 4 71.69 -93.12 40.55
C GLU A 4 71.55 -91.58 40.65
N VAL A 5 72.63 -90.80 40.46
CA VAL A 5 72.59 -89.34 40.74
C VAL A 5 72.15 -88.50 39.53
N GLY A 6 72.19 -89.04 38.30
CA GLY A 6 71.92 -88.28 37.08
C GLY A 6 70.42 -88.01 36.76
N MET A 7 69.50 -88.81 37.28
CA MET A 7 68.08 -88.76 36.88
C MET A 7 67.28 -87.73 37.69
N LYS A 8 67.54 -87.60 39.01
CA LYS A 8 66.86 -86.61 39.87
C LYS A 8 67.25 -85.17 39.53
N ALA A 9 68.49 -84.93 39.09
CA ALA A 9 68.96 -83.61 38.67
C ALA A 9 68.27 -83.14 37.37
N LYS A 10 68.11 -84.02 36.38
CA LYS A 10 67.42 -83.72 35.11
C LYS A 10 65.92 -83.46 35.31
N VAL A 11 65.26 -84.17 36.22
CA VAL A 11 63.86 -83.91 36.56
C VAL A 11 63.71 -82.56 37.27
N LYS A 12 64.65 -82.18 38.15
CA LYS A 12 64.63 -80.88 38.84
C LYS A 12 64.83 -79.70 37.88
N THR A 13 65.72 -79.83 36.88
CA THR A 13 65.86 -78.82 35.82
C THR A 13 64.67 -78.78 34.88
N LEU A 14 64.04 -79.92 34.56
CA LEU A 14 62.81 -79.94 33.76
C LEU A 14 61.65 -79.24 34.47
N ILE A 15 61.52 -79.44 35.79
CA ILE A 15 60.51 -78.74 36.62
C ILE A 15 60.82 -77.24 36.70
N MET A 16 62.09 -76.85 36.82
CA MET A 16 62.48 -75.43 36.84
C MET A 16 62.19 -74.73 35.50
N VAL A 17 62.51 -75.38 34.37
CA VAL A 17 62.20 -74.85 33.03
C VAL A 17 60.69 -74.77 32.80
N GLY A 18 59.94 -75.78 33.25
CA GLY A 18 58.47 -75.76 33.24
C GLY A 18 57.90 -74.62 34.08
N ALA A 19 58.45 -74.38 35.27
CA ALA A 19 58.03 -73.28 36.15
C ALA A 19 58.34 -71.90 35.54
N VAL A 20 59.53 -71.72 34.94
CA VAL A 20 59.90 -70.47 34.26
C VAL A 20 59.03 -70.24 33.02
N GLY A 21 58.76 -71.29 32.24
CA GLY A 21 57.84 -71.22 31.09
C GLY A 21 56.41 -70.87 31.52
N ALA A 22 55.93 -71.42 32.63
CA ALA A 22 54.63 -71.09 33.19
C ALA A 22 54.56 -69.63 33.69
N ILE A 23 55.62 -69.13 34.33
CA ILE A 23 55.69 -67.74 34.78
C ILE A 23 55.73 -66.77 33.60
N LEU A 24 56.47 -67.09 32.53
CA LEU A 24 56.51 -66.26 31.32
C LEU A 24 55.14 -66.21 30.62
N LEU A 25 54.48 -67.36 30.48
CA LEU A 25 53.12 -67.42 29.96
C LEU A 25 52.14 -66.62 30.83
N LEU A 26 52.19 -66.79 32.15
CA LEU A 26 51.35 -66.01 33.07
C LEU A 26 51.63 -64.51 32.97
N SER A 27 52.89 -64.10 32.86
CA SER A 27 53.26 -62.69 32.71
C SER A 27 52.75 -62.09 31.40
N TYR A 28 52.80 -62.86 30.31
CA TYR A 28 52.24 -62.46 29.02
C TYR A 28 50.72 -62.36 29.08
N GLU A 29 50.04 -63.36 29.66
CA GLU A 29 48.58 -63.39 29.77
C GLU A 29 48.06 -62.23 30.64
N VAL A 30 48.72 -61.96 31.77
CA VAL A 30 48.37 -60.84 32.66
C VAL A 30 48.63 -59.50 31.98
N PHE A 31 49.75 -59.35 31.26
CA PHE A 31 50.04 -58.14 30.51
C PHE A 31 49.02 -57.93 29.38
N TYR A 32 48.62 -59.00 28.71
CA TYR A 32 47.59 -58.98 27.67
C TYR A 32 46.24 -58.56 28.25
N TRP A 33 45.84 -59.11 29.41
CA TRP A 33 44.60 -58.77 30.11
C TRP A 33 44.60 -57.33 30.66
N TRP A 34 45.76 -56.81 31.09
CA TRP A 34 45.90 -55.43 31.55
C TRP A 34 45.86 -54.43 30.40
N THR A 35 46.39 -54.78 29.22
CA THR A 35 46.55 -53.84 28.10
C THR A 35 45.40 -53.84 27.10
N HIS A 36 44.57 -54.88 27.06
CA HIS A 36 43.41 -54.96 26.16
C HIS A 36 42.10 -54.72 26.91
N VAL A 37 41.71 -53.44 26.96
CA VAL A 37 40.37 -53.05 27.39
C VAL A 37 39.45 -53.13 26.19
N TYR A 38 38.57 -54.13 26.18
CA TYR A 38 37.47 -54.23 25.23
C TYR A 38 36.32 -53.35 25.69
N GLU A 39 36.20 -52.16 25.13
CA GLU A 39 35.06 -51.29 25.37
C GLU A 39 34.00 -51.55 24.29
N SER A 40 32.98 -52.30 24.65
CA SER A 40 31.89 -52.73 23.75
C SER A 40 30.75 -51.71 23.64
N ASP A 41 30.76 -50.63 24.43
CA ASP A 41 29.73 -49.58 24.43
C ASP A 41 30.26 -48.29 23.78
N VAL A 42 30.51 -48.32 22.47
CA VAL A 42 30.85 -47.12 21.70
C VAL A 42 29.57 -46.36 21.38
N ARG A 43 29.33 -45.26 22.10
CA ARG A 43 28.21 -44.36 21.83
C ARG A 43 28.64 -43.29 20.84
N VAL A 44 27.97 -43.27 19.69
CA VAL A 44 28.16 -42.22 18.69
C VAL A 44 27.42 -40.97 19.18
N GLN A 45 28.17 -39.95 19.56
CA GLN A 45 27.61 -38.63 19.88
C GLN A 45 27.44 -37.84 18.58
N THR A 46 26.19 -37.63 18.16
CA THR A 46 25.83 -36.82 16.99
C THR A 46 24.89 -35.70 17.40
N ASP A 47 25.14 -34.50 16.86
CA ASP A 47 24.24 -33.37 17.02
C ASP A 47 23.04 -33.52 16.07
N PHE A 48 21.83 -33.58 16.64
CA PHE A 48 20.59 -33.60 15.88
C PHE A 48 20.01 -32.18 15.77
N THR A 49 19.47 -31.83 14.60
CA THR A 49 18.73 -30.58 14.40
C THR A 49 17.37 -30.90 13.81
N ASP A 50 16.33 -30.53 14.54
CA ASP A 50 14.95 -30.73 14.08
C ASP A 50 14.59 -29.69 13.02
N ILE A 51 14.06 -30.17 11.89
CA ILE A 51 13.56 -29.32 10.81
C ILE A 51 12.04 -29.35 10.83
N SER A 52 11.40 -28.19 10.95
CA SER A 52 9.96 -28.03 10.96
C SER A 52 9.46 -27.13 9.83
N SER A 53 8.20 -27.31 9.43
CA SER A 53 7.56 -26.43 8.46
C SER A 53 7.21 -25.09 9.11
N ARG A 54 7.36 -24.01 8.34
CA ARG A 54 6.91 -22.66 8.75
C ARG A 54 5.39 -22.47 8.64
N VAL A 55 4.72 -23.32 7.86
CA VAL A 55 3.27 -23.27 7.64
C VAL A 55 2.66 -24.64 7.88
N ASN A 56 1.47 -24.65 8.47
CA ASN A 56 0.70 -25.89 8.61
C ASN A 56 0.17 -26.29 7.23
N GLY A 57 0.34 -27.57 6.87
CA GLY A 57 -0.06 -28.07 5.56
C GLY A 57 -0.03 -29.59 5.49
N LYS A 58 -0.69 -30.14 4.47
CA LYS A 58 -0.63 -31.57 4.18
C LYS A 58 0.64 -31.88 3.38
N ILE A 59 1.30 -32.99 3.69
CA ILE A 59 2.45 -33.47 2.93
C ILE A 59 1.93 -34.05 1.62
N ALA A 60 2.42 -33.53 0.49
CA ALA A 60 2.13 -34.07 -0.84
C ALA A 60 3.08 -35.22 -1.18
N GLU A 61 4.39 -34.97 -1.06
CA GLU A 61 5.45 -35.92 -1.43
C GLU A 61 6.64 -35.81 -0.48
N ILE A 62 7.32 -36.94 -0.27
CA ILE A 62 8.58 -37.04 0.51
C ILE A 62 9.65 -37.59 -0.46
N TYR A 63 10.77 -36.87 -0.59
CA TYR A 63 11.82 -37.20 -1.58
C TYR A 63 13.04 -37.91 -0.99
N VAL A 64 13.12 -38.03 0.33
CA VAL A 64 14.29 -38.57 1.04
C VAL A 64 13.88 -39.70 1.97
N LYS A 65 14.80 -40.65 2.18
CA LYS A 65 14.64 -41.76 3.14
C LYS A 65 15.64 -41.63 4.27
N GLU A 66 15.39 -42.36 5.34
CA GLU A 66 16.29 -42.41 6.49
C GLU A 66 17.68 -42.91 6.06
N GLY A 67 18.72 -42.17 6.44
CA GLY A 67 20.11 -42.46 6.07
C GLY A 67 20.61 -41.79 4.78
N ASP A 68 19.74 -41.13 4.01
CA ASP A 68 20.16 -40.41 2.80
C ASP A 68 21.00 -39.17 3.13
N ARG A 69 22.09 -38.96 2.38
CA ARG A 69 22.92 -37.75 2.49
C ARG A 69 22.27 -36.61 1.71
N VAL A 70 21.96 -35.51 2.40
CA VAL A 70 21.35 -34.30 1.81
C VAL A 70 22.28 -33.10 1.92
N ALA A 71 22.25 -32.22 0.92
CA ALA A 71 22.99 -30.97 0.93
C ALA A 71 22.09 -29.79 1.37
N LYS A 72 22.70 -28.67 1.74
CA LYS A 72 21.95 -27.45 2.07
C LYS A 72 21.14 -26.99 0.85
N GLY A 73 19.82 -26.84 1.02
CA GLY A 73 18.89 -26.41 -0.02
C GLY A 73 18.22 -27.56 -0.79
N THR A 74 18.54 -28.82 -0.48
CA THR A 74 17.82 -29.97 -1.03
C THR A 74 16.39 -30.01 -0.51
N ILE A 75 15.43 -30.24 -1.41
CA ILE A 75 14.02 -30.41 -1.07
C ILE A 75 13.84 -31.78 -0.41
N LEU A 76 13.39 -31.79 0.83
CA LEU A 76 13.16 -33.02 1.59
C LEU A 76 11.73 -33.53 1.41
N LEU A 77 10.77 -32.60 1.39
CA LEU A 77 9.35 -32.86 1.21
C LEU A 77 8.68 -31.67 0.52
N THR A 78 7.57 -31.92 -0.16
CA THR A 78 6.68 -30.90 -0.72
C THR A 78 5.35 -30.93 0.01
N LEU A 79 4.82 -29.76 0.37
CA LEU A 79 3.47 -29.60 0.89
C LEU A 79 2.47 -29.35 -0.25
N GLU A 80 1.22 -29.76 -0.02
CA GLU A 80 0.12 -29.48 -0.92
C GLU A 80 -0.13 -27.96 -1.00
N HIS A 81 -0.07 -27.39 -2.21
CA HIS A 81 -0.11 -25.94 -2.43
C HIS A 81 -1.28 -25.48 -3.30
N GLN A 82 -2.22 -26.35 -3.66
CA GLN A 82 -3.34 -26.00 -4.55
C GLN A 82 -4.23 -24.91 -3.95
N SER A 83 -4.57 -25.01 -2.66
CA SER A 83 -5.35 -23.99 -1.94
C SER A 83 -4.63 -22.64 -1.88
N ILE A 84 -3.31 -22.65 -1.65
CA ILE A 84 -2.47 -21.45 -1.63
C ILE A 84 -2.45 -20.80 -3.02
N LYS A 85 -2.30 -21.60 -4.08
CA LYS A 85 -2.31 -21.10 -5.47
C LYS A 85 -3.65 -20.46 -5.83
N LEU A 86 -4.76 -21.10 -5.48
CA LEU A 86 -6.11 -20.55 -5.69
C LEU A 86 -6.31 -19.23 -4.93
N ASN A 87 -5.82 -19.14 -3.69
CA ASN A 87 -5.90 -17.92 -2.90
C ASN A 87 -5.04 -16.78 -3.48
N ILE A 88 -3.86 -17.09 -4.04
CA ILE A 88 -3.03 -16.11 -4.75
C ILE A 88 -3.74 -15.63 -6.02
N GLU A 89 -4.40 -16.53 -6.75
CA GLU A 89 -5.14 -16.19 -7.97
C GLU A 89 -6.39 -15.35 -7.67
N SER A 90 -7.13 -15.65 -6.62
CA SER A 90 -8.25 -14.82 -6.17
C SER A 90 -7.78 -13.42 -5.76
N LEU A 91 -6.73 -13.32 -4.95
CA LEU A 91 -6.15 -12.03 -4.54
C LEU A 91 -5.62 -11.20 -5.73
N ARG A 92 -5.11 -11.86 -6.77
CA ARG A 92 -4.71 -11.18 -8.02
C ARG A 92 -5.92 -10.66 -8.78
N THR A 93 -6.99 -11.44 -8.84
CA THR A 93 -8.24 -11.05 -9.49
C THR A 93 -8.88 -9.87 -8.76
N ASP A 94 -8.89 -9.90 -7.42
CA ASP A 94 -9.35 -8.79 -6.59
C ASP A 94 -8.50 -7.53 -6.82
N LEU A 95 -7.18 -7.67 -6.91
CA LEU A 95 -6.29 -6.55 -7.21
C LEU A 95 -6.55 -5.95 -8.60
N ASP A 96 -6.80 -6.77 -9.60
CA ASP A 96 -7.10 -6.30 -10.96
C ASP A 96 -8.48 -5.64 -11.04
N LEU A 97 -9.47 -6.14 -10.28
CA LEU A 97 -10.77 -5.49 -10.10
C LEU A 97 -10.60 -4.10 -9.47
N GLU A 98 -9.85 -4.00 -8.37
CA GLU A 98 -9.61 -2.73 -7.69
C GLU A 98 -8.85 -1.73 -8.56
N ARG A 99 -7.94 -2.22 -9.42
CA ARG A 99 -7.28 -1.38 -10.43
C ARG A 99 -8.26 -0.84 -11.46
N GLY A 100 -9.16 -1.69 -11.96
CA GLY A 100 -10.22 -1.27 -12.88
C GLY A 100 -11.16 -0.24 -12.25
N ASN A 101 -11.57 -0.46 -11.00
CA ASN A 101 -12.38 0.49 -10.23
C ASN A 101 -11.67 1.82 -10.08
N ARG A 102 -10.37 1.80 -9.74
CA ARG A 102 -9.56 3.02 -9.62
C ARG A 102 -9.46 3.78 -10.94
N GLU A 103 -9.25 3.09 -12.06
CA GLU A 103 -9.19 3.72 -13.40
C GLU A 103 -10.53 4.37 -13.79
N SER A 104 -11.65 3.69 -13.50
CA SER A 104 -12.99 4.23 -13.71
C SER A 104 -13.21 5.49 -12.86
N LEU A 105 -12.86 5.47 -11.57
CA LEU A 105 -12.99 6.62 -10.67
C LEU A 105 -12.11 7.81 -11.10
N VAL A 106 -10.91 7.54 -11.61
CA VAL A 106 -10.01 8.55 -12.18
C VAL A 106 -10.64 9.22 -13.40
N THR A 107 -11.25 8.43 -14.29
CA THR A 107 -11.93 8.94 -15.49
C THR A 107 -13.17 9.75 -15.14
N GLU A 108 -13.99 9.27 -14.20
CA GLU A 108 -15.18 9.99 -13.71
C GLU A 108 -14.80 11.33 -13.07
N ARG A 109 -13.73 11.33 -12.26
CA ARG A 109 -13.17 12.55 -11.69
C ARG A 109 -12.72 13.54 -12.77
N ASP A 110 -12.03 13.08 -13.80
CA ASP A 110 -11.55 13.97 -14.87
C ASP A 110 -12.70 14.56 -15.68
N ALA A 111 -13.72 13.76 -15.99
CA ALA A 111 -14.96 14.24 -16.59
C ALA A 111 -15.64 15.30 -15.70
N PHE A 112 -15.70 15.06 -14.38
CA PHE A 112 -16.28 16.01 -13.43
C PHE A 112 -15.49 17.32 -13.36
N LYS A 113 -14.15 17.26 -13.38
CA LYS A 113 -13.29 18.46 -13.42
C LYS A 113 -13.53 19.29 -14.67
N GLU A 114 -13.63 18.65 -15.83
CA GLU A 114 -13.89 19.34 -17.09
C GLU A 114 -15.30 19.96 -17.11
N GLU A 115 -16.30 19.24 -16.61
CA GLU A 115 -17.65 19.77 -16.47
C GLU A 115 -17.68 21.00 -15.54
N LEU A 116 -16.95 20.94 -14.41
CA LEU A 116 -16.85 22.06 -13.47
C LEU A 116 -16.15 23.27 -14.10
N ALA A 117 -15.08 23.05 -14.86
CA ALA A 117 -14.38 24.11 -15.60
C ALA A 117 -15.31 24.79 -16.62
N SER A 118 -16.09 24.01 -17.36
CA SER A 118 -17.09 24.52 -18.32
C SER A 118 -18.20 25.33 -17.63
N LYS A 119 -18.72 24.85 -16.49
CA LYS A 119 -19.69 25.60 -15.66
C LYS A 119 -19.10 26.91 -15.15
N LEU A 120 -17.85 26.90 -14.67
CA LEU A 120 -17.14 28.10 -14.23
C LEU A 120 -16.96 29.12 -15.36
N ALA A 121 -16.58 28.67 -16.56
CA ALA A 121 -16.44 29.52 -17.73
C ALA A 121 -17.79 30.15 -18.11
N THR A 122 -18.84 29.34 -18.21
CA THR A 122 -20.21 29.79 -18.51
C THR A 122 -20.70 30.83 -17.50
N GLN A 123 -20.47 30.59 -16.21
CA GLN A 123 -20.89 31.52 -15.16
C GLN A 123 -20.10 32.84 -15.21
N ARG A 124 -18.81 32.81 -15.55
CA ARG A 124 -17.99 34.02 -15.77
C ARG A 124 -18.53 34.83 -16.94
N GLU A 125 -18.87 34.18 -18.05
CA GLU A 125 -19.48 34.84 -19.22
C GLU A 125 -20.83 35.47 -18.88
N LYS A 126 -21.68 34.77 -18.12
CA LYS A 126 -22.95 35.31 -17.63
C LYS A 126 -22.76 36.59 -16.81
N ILE A 127 -21.77 36.63 -15.92
CA ILE A 127 -21.43 37.84 -15.15
C ILE A 127 -20.94 38.95 -16.08
N THR A 128 -20.14 38.64 -17.08
CA THR A 128 -19.65 39.62 -18.08
C THR A 128 -20.81 40.20 -18.88
N ALA A 129 -21.75 39.37 -19.35
CA ALA A 129 -22.95 39.80 -20.04
C ALA A 129 -23.79 40.76 -19.18
N PHE A 130 -24.05 40.41 -17.91
CA PHE A 130 -24.77 41.29 -16.99
C PHE A 130 -24.02 42.59 -16.70
N LYS A 131 -22.68 42.59 -16.63
CA LYS A 131 -21.89 43.83 -16.48
C LYS A 131 -22.04 44.75 -17.69
N VAL A 132 -22.05 44.20 -18.90
CA VAL A 132 -22.28 44.96 -20.13
C VAL A 132 -23.69 45.56 -20.13
N GLU A 133 -24.70 44.78 -19.76
CA GLU A 133 -26.07 45.26 -19.66
C GLU A 133 -26.22 46.34 -18.58
N LEU A 134 -25.58 46.16 -17.42
CA LEU A 134 -25.55 47.15 -16.35
C LEU A 134 -24.95 48.47 -16.83
N LYS A 135 -23.83 48.41 -17.58
CA LYS A 135 -23.20 49.60 -18.15
C LYS A 135 -24.15 50.32 -19.12
N SER A 136 -24.75 49.59 -20.04
CA SER A 136 -25.73 50.14 -21.00
C SER A 136 -26.94 50.77 -20.32
N ALA A 137 -27.50 50.09 -19.30
CA ALA A 137 -28.59 50.64 -18.48
C ALA A 137 -28.16 51.90 -17.70
N GLY A 138 -26.90 51.93 -17.24
CA GLY A 138 -26.30 53.09 -16.56
C GLY A 138 -26.17 54.30 -17.49
N ASP A 139 -25.71 54.08 -18.71
CA ASP A 139 -25.59 55.13 -19.72
C ASP A 139 -26.99 55.68 -20.11
N ARG A 140 -28.00 54.81 -20.20
CA ARG A 140 -29.40 55.23 -20.45
C ARG A 140 -29.97 56.04 -19.30
N LEU A 141 -29.75 55.63 -18.05
CA LEU A 141 -30.17 56.42 -16.89
C LEU A 141 -29.50 57.80 -16.90
N LYS A 142 -28.20 57.86 -17.20
CA LYS A 142 -27.47 59.13 -17.28
C LYS A 142 -28.03 60.09 -18.34
N ILE A 143 -28.52 59.56 -19.46
CA ILE A 143 -29.22 60.36 -20.48
C ILE A 143 -30.57 60.84 -19.95
N ALA A 144 -31.38 59.94 -19.40
CA ALA A 144 -32.69 60.28 -18.84
C ALA A 144 -32.59 61.33 -17.72
N GLU A 145 -31.61 61.24 -16.82
CA GLU A 145 -31.35 62.24 -15.78
C GLU A 145 -31.01 63.63 -16.35
N LYS A 146 -30.25 63.68 -17.45
CA LYS A 146 -29.94 64.95 -18.13
C LYS A 146 -31.18 65.55 -18.77
N ASP A 147 -32.00 64.71 -19.40
CA ASP A 147 -33.24 65.14 -20.05
C ASP A 147 -34.27 65.62 -19.03
N LEU A 148 -34.42 64.90 -17.91
CA LEU A 148 -35.23 65.28 -16.76
C LEU A 148 -34.78 66.65 -16.22
N LYS A 149 -33.48 66.86 -15.99
CA LYS A 149 -32.93 68.17 -15.57
C LYS A 149 -33.28 69.27 -16.56
N ARG A 150 -33.17 69.01 -17.86
CA ARG A 150 -33.50 69.98 -18.92
C ARG A 150 -34.99 70.30 -18.93
N VAL A 151 -35.86 69.29 -18.86
CA VAL A 151 -37.33 69.47 -18.84
C VAL A 151 -37.76 70.22 -17.60
N ARG A 152 -37.19 69.92 -16.44
CA ARG A 152 -37.44 70.65 -15.18
C ARG A 152 -37.19 72.15 -15.33
N VAL A 153 -36.10 72.55 -15.99
CA VAL A 153 -35.80 73.97 -16.27
C VAL A 153 -36.78 74.59 -17.28
N LEU A 154 -37.26 73.83 -18.26
CA LEU A 154 -38.25 74.33 -19.24
C LEU A 154 -39.64 74.51 -18.61
N VAL A 155 -40.04 73.60 -17.73
CA VAL A 155 -41.30 73.70 -16.97
C VAL A 155 -41.26 74.87 -16.01
N SER A 156 -40.14 75.11 -15.30
CA SER A 156 -40.01 76.29 -14.42
C SER A 156 -40.08 77.62 -15.18
N LYS A 157 -39.67 77.62 -16.46
CA LYS A 157 -39.83 78.76 -17.38
C LYS A 157 -41.21 78.81 -18.08
N ARG A 158 -42.15 77.91 -17.72
CA ARG A 158 -43.49 77.75 -18.34
C ARG A 158 -43.46 77.45 -19.85
N LEU A 159 -42.36 76.91 -20.36
CA LEU A 159 -42.19 76.55 -21.78
C LEU A 159 -42.64 75.12 -22.10
N LYS A 160 -42.89 74.30 -21.07
CA LYS A 160 -43.43 72.94 -21.21
C LYS A 160 -44.48 72.65 -20.13
N PRO A 161 -45.44 71.75 -20.37
CA PRO A 161 -46.39 71.28 -19.36
C PRO A 161 -45.73 70.46 -18.25
N GLU A 162 -46.32 70.47 -17.05
CA GLU A 162 -45.86 69.70 -15.88
C GLU A 162 -45.96 68.18 -16.11
N SER A 163 -46.93 67.72 -16.92
CA SER A 163 -47.03 66.31 -17.32
C SER A 163 -45.79 65.80 -18.05
N ALA A 164 -45.05 66.68 -18.74
CA ALA A 164 -43.79 66.31 -19.38
C ALA A 164 -42.66 66.07 -18.35
N LEU A 165 -42.68 66.76 -17.21
CA LEU A 165 -41.72 66.52 -16.14
C LEU A 165 -41.99 65.17 -15.48
N ASN A 166 -43.25 64.91 -15.11
CA ASN A 166 -43.65 63.65 -14.47
C ASN A 166 -43.29 62.45 -15.36
N SER A 167 -43.52 62.54 -16.67
CA SER A 167 -43.15 61.47 -17.61
C SER A 167 -41.63 61.19 -17.65
N GLU A 168 -40.78 62.22 -17.57
CA GLU A 168 -39.33 62.01 -17.52
C GLU A 168 -38.86 61.50 -16.14
N GLU A 169 -39.51 61.92 -15.06
CA GLU A 169 -39.27 61.39 -13.71
C GLU A 169 -39.62 59.90 -13.63
N ASP A 170 -40.77 59.48 -14.17
CA ASP A 170 -41.17 58.08 -14.25
C ASP A 170 -40.17 57.25 -15.07
N LYS A 171 -39.69 57.77 -16.21
CA LYS A 171 -38.67 57.10 -17.02
C LYS A 171 -37.36 56.89 -16.26
N ALA A 172 -36.90 57.91 -15.54
CA ALA A 172 -35.69 57.82 -14.74
C ALA A 172 -35.84 56.78 -13.62
N LEU A 173 -36.98 56.78 -12.92
CA LEU A 173 -37.29 55.82 -11.86
C LEU A 173 -37.30 54.37 -12.38
N VAL A 174 -37.91 54.12 -13.53
CA VAL A 174 -37.94 52.78 -14.16
C VAL A 174 -36.52 52.31 -14.52
N LEU A 175 -35.68 53.20 -15.07
CA LEU A 175 -34.30 52.87 -15.41
C LEU A 175 -33.43 52.62 -14.18
N GLU A 176 -33.64 53.38 -13.10
CA GLU A 176 -32.98 53.17 -11.82
C GLU A 176 -33.35 51.82 -11.20
N GLY A 177 -34.64 51.45 -11.22
CA GLY A 177 -35.11 50.14 -10.79
C GLY A 177 -34.47 49.00 -11.60
N ARG A 178 -34.34 49.17 -12.92
CA ARG A 178 -33.64 48.19 -13.79
C ARG A 178 -32.16 48.05 -13.40
N LEU A 179 -31.46 49.15 -13.13
CA LEU A 179 -30.07 49.11 -12.67
C LEU A 179 -29.93 48.38 -11.33
N ALA A 180 -30.80 48.66 -10.37
CA ALA A 180 -30.81 47.99 -9.07
C ALA A 180 -31.02 46.48 -9.23
N SER A 181 -31.95 46.08 -10.10
CA SER A 181 -32.19 44.66 -10.42
C SER A 181 -30.95 43.99 -11.03
N LEU A 182 -30.31 44.62 -12.03
CA LEU A 182 -29.08 44.08 -12.65
C LEU A 182 -27.92 43.96 -11.67
N ARG A 183 -27.75 44.93 -10.77
CA ARG A 183 -26.72 44.85 -9.69
C ARG A 183 -26.97 43.67 -8.78
N SER A 184 -28.22 43.43 -8.39
CA SER A 184 -28.61 42.28 -7.57
C SER A 184 -28.36 40.95 -8.30
N GLN A 185 -28.71 40.86 -9.58
CA GLN A 185 -28.46 39.67 -10.40
C GLN A 185 -26.96 39.37 -10.53
N ILE A 186 -26.11 40.39 -10.73
CA ILE A 186 -24.64 40.23 -10.71
C ILE A 186 -24.16 39.72 -9.35
N LYS A 187 -24.72 40.23 -8.24
CA LYS A 187 -24.35 39.79 -6.90
C LYS A 187 -24.68 38.32 -6.68
N VAL A 188 -25.87 37.88 -7.09
CA VAL A 188 -26.28 36.46 -7.03
C VAL A 188 -25.35 35.60 -7.90
N ALA A 189 -25.12 35.99 -9.15
CA ALA A 189 -24.26 35.25 -10.06
C ALA A 189 -22.81 35.13 -9.53
N ARG A 190 -22.30 36.16 -8.84
CA ARG A 190 -20.99 36.10 -8.16
C ARG A 190 -20.97 35.12 -7.00
N ARG A 191 -22.04 35.03 -6.21
CA ARG A 191 -22.15 34.06 -5.11
C ARG A 191 -22.15 32.63 -5.63
N GLU A 192 -22.89 32.37 -6.71
CA GLU A 192 -22.85 31.08 -7.41
C GLU A 192 -21.44 30.76 -7.93
N LEU A 193 -20.74 31.75 -8.51
CA LEU A 193 -19.35 31.55 -8.96
C LEU A 193 -18.40 31.22 -7.78
N GLU A 194 -18.57 31.88 -6.63
CA GLU A 194 -17.80 31.59 -5.41
C GLU A 194 -18.05 30.16 -4.90
N GLN A 195 -19.29 29.69 -4.95
CA GLN A 195 -19.64 28.31 -4.59
C GLN A 195 -18.95 27.31 -5.51
N LEU A 196 -19.04 27.50 -6.83
CA LEU A 196 -18.38 26.63 -7.81
C LEU A 196 -16.85 26.60 -7.62
N LYS A 197 -16.22 27.75 -7.34
CA LYS A 197 -14.78 27.81 -6.99
C LYS A 197 -14.46 27.12 -5.66
N SER A 198 -15.40 27.09 -4.72
CA SER A 198 -15.21 26.34 -3.48
C SER A 198 -15.22 24.84 -3.76
N THR A 199 -16.15 24.37 -4.57
CA THR A 199 -16.20 22.98 -5.03
C THR A 199 -14.95 22.59 -5.80
N GLU A 200 -14.42 23.48 -6.67
CA GLU A 200 -13.16 23.27 -7.39
C GLU A 200 -11.99 23.01 -6.41
N ARG A 201 -11.86 23.84 -5.36
CA ARG A 201 -10.83 23.66 -4.33
C ARG A 201 -11.00 22.37 -3.52
N GLU A 202 -12.23 21.98 -3.23
CA GLU A 202 -12.51 20.73 -2.49
C GLU A 202 -12.07 19.51 -3.30
N VAL A 203 -12.35 19.50 -4.61
CA VAL A 203 -11.86 18.44 -5.51
C VAL A 203 -10.33 18.42 -5.56
N ASP A 204 -9.68 19.58 -5.56
CA ASP A 204 -8.21 19.65 -5.58
C ASP A 204 -7.57 19.16 -4.28
N ILE A 205 -8.18 19.43 -3.11
CA ILE A 205 -7.70 18.92 -1.82
C ILE A 205 -7.77 17.38 -1.78
N ILE A 206 -8.84 16.78 -2.30
CA ILE A 206 -8.96 15.31 -2.36
C ILE A 206 -7.83 14.67 -3.18
N ASN A 207 -7.18 15.43 -4.09
CA ASN A 207 -6.09 14.91 -4.92
C ASN A 207 -4.71 14.94 -4.26
N ASN A 208 -4.52 15.66 -3.15
CA ASN A 208 -3.19 15.91 -2.56
C ASN A 208 -3.09 15.35 -1.14
#